data_AF-A0A7C6V159-F1
#
_entry.id   AF-A0A7C6V159-F1
#
_cell.length_a   1.000
_cell.length_b   1.000
_cell.length_c   1.000
_cell.angle_alpha   90.00
_cell.angle_beta   90.00
_cell.angle_gamma   90.00
#
_symmetry.space_group_name_H-M   'P 1'
#
loop_
_entity.id
_entity.type
_entity.pdbx_description
1 polymer ?
#
loop_
_entity_poly.entity_id
_entity_poly.type
_entity_poly.pdbx_seq_one_letter_code
_entity_poly.pdbx_strand_id
1 'polypeptide(L)' 'MDDKDKIEIARNILHNAVSINMSMKILLEISKKIDQYVVEYYRNCRDKKDGLDEGKNV' A
#
# COMPACT_ATOMS: atom_id res chain seq x y z
N MET A 1 -0.56 -11.54 -6.20
CA MET A 1 -0.60 -10.67 -5.01
C MET A 1 -1.15 -9.34 -5.43
N ASP A 2 -2.29 -8.95 -4.89
CA ASP A 2 -2.88 -7.64 -5.18
C ASP A 2 -2.18 -6.53 -4.37
N ASP A 3 -2.51 -5.27 -4.65
CA ASP A 3 -1.86 -4.14 -3.97
C ASP A 3 -2.25 -4.06 -2.48
N LYS A 4 -3.40 -4.61 -2.09
CA LYS A 4 -3.84 -4.67 -0.70
C LYS A 4 -3.01 -5.69 0.08
N ASP A 5 -2.73 -6.84 -0.51
CA ASP A 5 -1.87 -7.89 0.06
C ASP A 5 -0.46 -7.34 0.34
N LYS A 6 0.11 -6.54 -0.57
CA LYS A 6 1.44 -5.91 -0.38
C LYS A 6 1.46 -5.00 0.85
N ILE A 7 0.40 -4.22 1.05
CA ILE A 7 0.24 -3.35 2.22
C ILE A 7 0.15 -4.18 3.50
N GLU A 8 -0.61 -5.28 3.48
CA GLU A 8 -0.79 -6.15 4.64
C GLU A 8 0.50 -6.86 5.06
N ILE A 9 1.25 -7.40 4.09
CA ILE A 9 2.57 -7.99 4.35
C ILE A 9 3.53 -6.95 4.95
N ALA A 10 3.63 -5.77 4.35
CA ALA A 10 4.54 -4.73 4.84
C ALA A 10 4.16 -4.26 6.26
N ARG A 11 2.86 -4.18 6.57
CA ARG A 11 2.36 -3.86 7.92
C ARG A 11 2.73 -4.93 8.93
N ASN A 12 2.61 -6.20 8.57
CA ASN A 12 3.00 -7.32 9.45
C ASN A 12 4.52 -7.33 9.69
N ILE A 13 5.32 -7.02 8.67
CA ILE A 13 6.77 -6.85 8.81
C ILE A 13 7.09 -5.72 9.78
N LEU A 14 6.42 -4.56 9.67
CA LEU A 14 6.61 -3.45 10.60
C LEU A 14 6.24 -3.84 12.03
N HIS A 15 5.09 -4.50 12.23
CA HIS A 15 4.65 -4.98 13.53
C HIS A 15 5.68 -5.91 14.18
N ASN A 16 6.20 -6.88 13.42
CA ASN A 16 7.22 -7.80 13.89
C ASN A 16 8.55 -7.07 14.19
N ALA A 17 8.93 -6.10 13.36
CA ALA A 17 10.13 -5.30 13.58
C ALA A 17 10.04 -4.47 14.88
N VAL A 18 8.87 -3.90 15.18
CA VAL A 18 8.61 -3.24 16.47
C VAL A 18 8.70 -4.25 17.62
N SER A 19 8.08 -5.44 17.46
CA SER A 19 8.07 -6.48 18.50
C SER A 19 9.46 -7.00 18.87
N ILE A 20 10.41 -7.02 17.94
CA ILE A 20 11.80 -7.43 18.20
C ILE A 20 12.72 -6.23 18.52
N ASN A 21 12.15 -5.05 18.75
CA ASN A 21 12.86 -3.82 19.08
C ASN A 21 13.92 -3.42 18.03
N MET A 22 13.57 -3.52 16.74
CA MET A 22 14.43 -3.05 15.66
C MET A 22 14.72 -1.56 15.78
N SER A 23 15.86 -1.15 15.22
CA SER A 23 16.25 0.26 15.22
C SER A 23 15.23 1.16 14.52
N MET A 24 15.09 2.38 15.03
CA MET A 24 14.17 3.40 14.49
C MET A 24 14.40 3.66 12.99
N LYS A 25 15.65 3.54 12.53
CA LYS A 25 15.98 3.68 11.10
C LYS A 25 15.29 2.61 10.25
N ILE A 26 15.32 1.34 10.68
CA ILE A 26 14.67 0.26 9.94
C ILE A 26 13.14 0.40 10.00
N LEU A 27 12.58 0.76 11.16
CA LEU A 27 11.15 1.03 11.29
C LEU A 27 10.69 2.14 10.34
N LEU A 28 11.48 3.21 10.22
CA LEU A 28 11.20 4.32 9.31
C LEU A 28 11.27 3.90 7.84
N GLU A 29 12.23 3.08 7.45
CA GLU A 29 12.34 2.57 6.08
C GLU A 29 11.14 1.68 5.70
N ILE A 30 10.70 0.81 6.61
CA ILE A 30 9.51 -0.03 6.40
C ILE A 30 8.26 0.85 6.31
N SER A 31 8.10 1.84 7.20
CA SER A 31 6.96 2.78 7.17
C SER A 31 6.85 3.50 5.84
N LYS A 32 7.97 4.04 5.33
CA LYS A 32 8.01 4.71 4.02
C LYS A 32 7.59 3.78 2.88
N LYS A 33 7.91 2.50 2.98
CA LYS A 33 7.51 1.50 1.97
C LYS A 33 6.01 1.22 2.01
N ILE A 34 5.41 1.17 3.20
CA ILE A 34 3.96 1.06 3.37
C ILE A 34 3.26 2.26 2.74
N ASP A 35 3.74 3.48 3.00
CA ASP A 35 3.16 4.71 2.43
C ASP A 35 3.16 4.68 0.89
N GLN A 36 4.26 4.21 0.28
CA GLN A 36 4.34 4.02 -1.17
C GLN A 36 3.26 3.07 -1.68
N TYR A 37 3.11 1.90 -1.05
CA TYR A 37 2.09 0.93 -1.46
C TYR A 37 0.66 1.45 -1.29
N VAL A 38 0.39 2.25 -0.25
CA VAL A 38 -0.91 2.90 -0.06
C VAL A 38 -1.20 3.88 -1.20
N VAL A 39 -0.23 4.71 -1.58
CA VAL A 39 -0.39 5.64 -2.70
C VAL A 39 -0.62 4.89 -4.02
N GLU A 40 0.15 3.83 -4.28
CA GLU A 40 0.00 2.98 -5.47
C GLU A 40 -1.38 2.32 -5.52
N TYR A 41 -1.86 1.77 -4.40
CA TYR A 41 -3.19 1.17 -4.30
C TYR A 41 -4.29 2.16 -4.71
N TYR A 42 -4.24 3.38 -4.18
CA TYR A 42 -5.25 4.39 -4.51
C TYR A 42 -5.15 4.91 -5.94
N ARG A 43 -3.94 5.03 -6.50
CA ARG A 43 -3.75 5.37 -7.92
C ARG A 43 -4.37 4.31 -8.82
N ASN A 44 -4.02 3.04 -8.61
CA ASN A 44 -4.53 1.92 -9.38
C ASN A 44 -6.05 1.74 -9.21
N CYS A 45 -6.62 2.09 -8.05
CA CYS A 45 -8.07 2.12 -7.84
C CYS A 45 -8.76 3.27 -8.59
N ARG A 46 -8.12 4.44 -8.72
CA ARG A 46 -8.66 5.56 -9.52
C ARG A 46 -8.59 5.26 -11.00
N ASP A 47 -7.47 4.74 -11.49
CA ASP A 47 -7.29 4.39 -12.90
C ASP A 47 -8.30 3.30 -13.35
N LYS A 48 -8.67 2.37 -12.45
CA LYS A 48 -9.73 1.38 -12.69
C LYS A 48 -11.15 1.97 -12.67
N LYS A 49 -11.36 3.11 -12.01
CA LYS A 49 -12.66 3.80 -12.00
C LYS A 49 -12.86 4.65 -13.26
N ASP A 50 -11.80 5.30 -13.74
CA ASP A 50 -11.86 6.11 -14.95
C ASP A 50 -11.98 5.25 -16.22
N GLY A 51 -11.61 3.96 -16.18
CA GLY A 51 -11.84 3.00 -17.26
C GLY A 51 -13.26 2.39 -17.33
N LEU A 52 -14.20 2.79 -16.46
CA LEU A 52 -15.57 2.26 -16.42
C LEU A 52 -16.66 3.32 -16.69
N ASP A 53 -16.28 4.56 -17.02
CA ASP A 53 -17.21 5.65 -17.33
C ASP A 53 -17.27 6.05 -18.82
N GLU A 54 -16.94 5.11 -19.71
CA GLU A 54 -17.32 5.21 -21.13
C GLU A 54 -18.49 4.27 -21.40
N GLY A 55 -19.71 4.68 -21.02
CA GLY A 55 -20.85 3.87 -21.42
C GLY A 55 -22.23 4.17 -20.83
N LYS A 56 -22.57 5.42 -20.49
CA LYS A 56 -23.98 5.88 -20.54
C LYS A 56 -24.04 7.37 -20.82
N ASN A 57 -24.18 7.74 -22.09
CA ASN A 57 -24.93 8.91 -22.58
C ASN A 57 -24.87 8.92 -24.12
N VAL A 58 -25.85 8.33 -24.80
CA VAL A 58 -26.77 8.98 -25.78
C VAL A 58 -27.99 8.06 -25.93
#